data_AF-A0A660VNP6-F1
#
_entry.id   AF-A0A660VNP6-F1
#
_cell.length_a   1.000
_cell.length_b   1.000
_cell.length_c   1.000
_cell.angle_alpha   90.00
_cell.angle_beta   90.00
_cell.angle_gamma   90.00
#
_symmetry.space_group_name_H-M   'P 1'
#
loop_
_entity.id
_entity.type
_entity.pdbx_description
1 polymer ?
#
loop_
_entity_poly.entity_id
_entity_poly.type
_entity_poly.pdbx_seq_one_letter_code
_entity_poly.pdbx_strand_id
1 'polypeptide(L)'
;MVFNRFRRSAAFGALLAVAFSAGSVMAQSGDAVMPNPPEFPYENPMLADQDVLGKFLFWEEQMSHDGTMACGTCHINEAGGSDPRSMTTINPGPDGLFNTDDDIHGSAGVVRHDVSNVFRHGGAFGSNTQVTGRKTPTTINATYFNDLFWDGRAPTAFTDPQTGLVEIFEFGALESQAVGPPMSDVEMAAVGESWEALTARLADAKPGALMTNLPSEMLDFRADNPSYPDMFTAVYGDEEISSKRIAFAIANYERTLISDQTLLDDFLKGTIPDLIDSGLEPGFLLFQNDANCAACHTLPFTIDHDYHNIGVRPDDEDHGREDFTGDIADRAKFKVPNIRNSKLRTPLFHNGGKNSVREVIEFYSIGSDFPGPNLDINIEVLDLTEQEIDDLTAFVEIGMTDPRVENNLFPFTRPTLRSELTSLNSDYGVASVDGLGGTADMLGHLVAFPGNANFMLGLSGANPNSGATMLLSFLPDMAGTPFVDPRTPVPVNLDLGTLILDHNTATDADGIATFHLPIPPNALFSGMKFYAQWFIEDAAALATGGIYGTRGLEVEIL
;
A
#
# COMPACT_ATOMS: atom_id res chain seq x y z
N MET A 1 -35.30 -26.89 72.52
CA MET A 1 -36.69 -26.65 72.11
C MET A 1 -36.72 -26.75 70.58
N VAL A 2 -37.20 -27.86 69.99
CA VAL A 2 -38.60 -28.05 69.53
C VAL A 2 -38.90 -27.08 68.36
N PHE A 3 -39.26 -27.43 67.13
CA PHE A 3 -39.60 -28.70 66.47
C PHE A 3 -39.49 -28.49 64.95
N ASN A 4 -39.22 -29.59 64.24
CA ASN A 4 -39.31 -29.77 62.79
C ASN A 4 -40.79 -29.91 62.37
N ARG A 5 -41.22 -29.43 61.18
CA ARG A 5 -42.30 -30.09 60.39
C ARG A 5 -42.49 -29.52 58.96
N PHE A 6 -42.25 -30.44 58.03
CA PHE A 6 -42.71 -30.55 56.64
C PHE A 6 -44.12 -30.00 56.34
N ARG A 7 -44.28 -29.47 55.12
CA ARG A 7 -45.34 -29.93 54.17
C ARG A 7 -45.01 -29.58 52.71
N ARG A 8 -44.83 -30.64 51.90
CA ARG A 8 -45.02 -30.63 50.44
C ARG A 8 -46.53 -30.56 50.15
N SER A 9 -46.93 -29.88 49.09
CA SER A 9 -48.17 -30.18 48.33
C SER A 9 -48.02 -29.68 46.89
N ALA A 10 -48.72 -30.38 46.00
CA ALA A 10 -48.41 -30.55 44.60
C ALA A 10 -48.96 -29.43 43.68
N ALA A 11 -48.45 -29.49 42.45
CA ALA A 11 -48.78 -28.69 41.29
C ALA A 11 -50.28 -28.64 40.93
N PHE A 12 -50.68 -27.52 40.35
CA PHE A 12 -51.64 -27.48 39.24
C PHE A 12 -51.21 -26.38 38.27
N GLY A 13 -51.03 -26.76 37.01
CA GLY A 13 -50.53 -25.89 35.95
C GLY A 13 -51.53 -24.81 35.53
N ALA A 14 -50.98 -23.67 35.14
CA ALA A 14 -51.59 -22.76 34.19
C ALA A 14 -50.47 -22.35 33.23
N LEU A 15 -50.55 -22.84 31.99
CA LEU A 15 -49.86 -22.22 30.86
C LEU A 15 -50.37 -20.78 30.78
N LEU A 16 -49.54 -19.81 31.17
CA LEU A 16 -49.64 -18.47 30.63
C LEU A 16 -48.64 -18.39 29.48
N ALA A 17 -49.17 -18.43 28.26
CA ALA A 17 -48.47 -17.93 27.09
C ALA A 17 -48.17 -16.45 27.35
N VAL A 18 -46.94 -16.12 27.69
CA VAL A 18 -46.45 -14.75 27.64
C VAL A 18 -46.30 -14.43 26.15
N ALA A 19 -47.32 -13.80 25.61
CA ALA A 19 -47.23 -13.16 24.31
C ALA A 19 -46.13 -12.10 24.40
N PHE A 20 -45.02 -12.33 23.69
CA PHE A 20 -44.06 -11.29 23.37
C PHE A 20 -44.83 -10.18 22.65
N SER A 21 -45.07 -9.08 23.37
CA SER A 21 -45.55 -7.85 22.77
C SER A 21 -44.33 -7.22 22.11
N ALA A 22 -44.14 -7.54 20.84
CA ALA A 22 -43.39 -6.69 19.93
C ALA A 22 -44.09 -5.33 19.92
N GLY A 23 -43.42 -4.30 20.44
CA GLY A 23 -43.97 -2.95 20.39
C GLY A 23 -43.29 -2.00 21.37
N SER A 24 -42.69 -0.96 20.80
CA SER A 24 -42.25 0.29 21.45
C SER A 24 -40.80 0.31 21.96
N VAL A 25 -39.83 0.02 21.08
CA VAL A 25 -38.61 0.85 21.14
C VAL A 25 -39.01 2.21 20.58
N MET A 26 -38.75 3.25 21.36
CA MET A 26 -39.15 4.61 21.07
C MET A 26 -38.58 5.06 19.73
N ALA A 27 -39.46 5.39 18.80
CA ALA A 27 -39.16 6.35 17.74
C ALA A 27 -38.97 7.71 18.41
N GLN A 28 -37.78 7.94 18.96
CA GLN A 28 -37.32 9.28 19.25
C GLN A 28 -37.05 9.92 17.90
N SER A 29 -37.64 11.09 17.66
CA SER A 29 -37.33 11.95 16.53
C SER A 29 -35.86 12.37 16.64
N GLY A 30 -34.96 11.53 16.16
CA GLY A 30 -33.55 11.85 15.97
C GLY A 30 -33.40 12.43 14.59
N ASP A 31 -32.95 13.68 14.50
CA ASP A 31 -32.40 14.20 13.26
C ASP A 31 -31.39 13.18 12.71
N ALA A 32 -31.40 12.96 11.39
CA ALA A 32 -30.46 12.03 10.76
C ALA A 32 -29.04 12.37 11.23
N VAL A 33 -28.35 11.42 11.86
CA VAL A 33 -26.93 11.55 12.23
C VAL A 33 -26.13 11.29 10.96
N MET A 34 -26.28 12.21 10.01
CA MET A 34 -25.46 12.24 8.82
C MET A 34 -24.09 12.78 9.22
N PRO A 35 -23.02 12.23 8.66
CA PRO A 35 -21.72 12.82 8.85
C PRO A 35 -21.69 14.27 8.37
N ASN A 36 -21.03 15.13 9.14
CA ASN A 36 -20.67 16.45 8.65
C ASN A 36 -19.82 16.29 7.37
N PRO A 37 -19.97 17.18 6.38
CA PRO A 37 -19.05 17.19 5.26
C PRO A 37 -17.62 17.30 5.78
N PRO A 38 -16.64 16.67 5.11
CA PRO A 38 -15.25 16.78 5.51
C PRO A 38 -14.84 18.25 5.54
N GLU A 39 -14.06 18.61 6.55
CA GLU A 39 -13.54 19.97 6.65
C GLU A 39 -12.40 20.16 5.64
N PHE A 40 -12.45 21.28 4.92
CA PHE A 40 -11.43 21.65 3.95
C PHE A 40 -10.53 22.72 4.57
N PRO A 41 -9.20 22.60 4.45
CA PRO A 41 -8.31 23.67 4.84
C PRO A 41 -8.61 24.91 3.98
N TYR A 42 -8.55 26.10 4.59
CA TYR A 42 -8.86 27.35 3.90
C TYR A 42 -7.92 27.59 2.71
N GLU A 43 -6.66 27.16 2.84
CA GLU A 43 -5.60 27.33 1.85
C GLU A 43 -5.67 26.34 0.70
N ASN A 44 -6.36 25.19 0.88
CA ASN A 44 -6.61 24.20 -0.17
C ASN A 44 -8.11 23.86 -0.27
N PRO A 45 -8.95 24.81 -0.72
CA PRO A 45 -10.36 24.55 -0.94
C PRO A 45 -10.52 23.57 -2.11
N MET A 46 -11.63 22.81 -2.15
CA MET A 46 -11.98 22.00 -3.31
C MET A 46 -12.36 22.89 -4.50
N LEU A 47 -11.45 23.07 -5.46
CA LEU A 47 -11.69 23.76 -6.73
C LEU A 47 -11.94 22.76 -7.87
N ALA A 48 -12.49 23.25 -8.99
CA ALA A 48 -12.69 22.44 -10.18
C ALA A 48 -11.37 21.83 -10.66
N ASP A 49 -11.43 20.57 -11.08
CA ASP A 49 -10.34 19.78 -11.68
C ASP A 49 -9.13 19.49 -10.76
N GLN A 50 -9.08 20.03 -9.53
CA GLN A 50 -8.03 19.70 -8.55
C GLN A 50 -8.05 18.23 -8.15
N ASP A 51 -9.24 17.67 -7.96
CA ASP A 51 -9.44 16.25 -7.68
C ASP A 51 -9.06 15.37 -8.88
N VAL A 52 -9.29 15.84 -10.12
CA VAL A 52 -8.89 15.11 -11.33
C VAL A 52 -7.37 15.12 -11.50
N LEU A 53 -6.70 16.25 -11.30
CA LEU A 53 -5.22 16.31 -11.23
C LEU A 53 -4.69 15.43 -10.09
N GLY A 54 -5.32 15.49 -8.92
CA GLY A 54 -5.00 14.64 -7.78
C GLY A 54 -5.12 13.16 -8.10
N LYS A 55 -6.16 12.77 -8.83
CA LYS A 55 -6.39 11.40 -9.30
C LYS A 55 -5.32 10.97 -10.29
N PHE A 56 -4.89 11.84 -11.21
CA PHE A 56 -3.73 11.53 -12.05
C PHE A 56 -2.50 11.23 -11.18
N LEU A 57 -2.14 12.11 -10.26
CA LEU A 57 -0.95 11.96 -9.41
C LEU A 57 -1.04 10.72 -8.49
N PHE A 58 -2.18 10.49 -7.85
CA PHE A 58 -2.37 9.35 -6.95
C PHE A 58 -2.14 7.99 -7.65
N TRP A 59 -2.51 7.90 -8.93
CA TRP A 59 -2.36 6.69 -9.75
C TRP A 59 -1.13 6.75 -10.70
N GLU A 60 -0.22 7.72 -10.56
CA GLU A 60 0.92 7.91 -11.48
C GLU A 60 2.18 7.17 -11.01
N GLU A 61 2.49 6.05 -11.67
CA GLU A 61 3.72 5.30 -11.38
C GLU A 61 4.98 6.08 -11.77
N GLN A 62 4.92 7.02 -12.71
CA GLN A 62 6.03 7.93 -13.03
C GLN A 62 6.39 8.90 -11.87
N MET A 63 5.59 8.96 -10.80
CA MET A 63 5.98 9.66 -9.57
C MET A 63 7.09 8.94 -8.81
N SER A 64 7.10 7.60 -8.82
CA SER A 64 8.23 6.84 -8.28
C SER A 64 9.49 7.03 -9.11
N HIS A 65 10.66 6.81 -8.49
CA HIS A 65 11.93 7.01 -9.17
C HIS A 65 12.09 6.10 -10.40
N ASP A 66 11.61 4.86 -10.28
CA ASP A 66 11.85 3.79 -11.23
C ASP A 66 10.61 3.44 -12.10
N GLY A 67 9.51 4.17 -11.90
CA GLY A 67 8.29 4.00 -12.68
C GLY A 67 7.47 2.77 -12.30
N THR A 68 7.65 2.21 -11.11
CA THR A 68 6.99 0.95 -10.68
C THR A 68 5.97 1.13 -9.56
N MET A 69 5.93 2.30 -8.92
CA MET A 69 5.10 2.56 -7.74
C MET A 69 4.29 3.86 -7.86
N ALA A 70 3.01 3.80 -7.50
CA ALA A 70 2.13 4.94 -7.29
C ALA A 70 1.49 4.83 -5.89
N CYS A 71 0.79 5.88 -5.44
CA CYS A 71 -0.01 5.80 -4.20
C CYS A 71 -1.03 4.65 -4.32
N GLY A 72 -1.70 4.57 -5.47
CA GLY A 72 -2.67 3.53 -5.79
C GLY A 72 -2.11 2.11 -5.90
N THR A 73 -0.79 1.91 -5.97
CA THR A 73 -0.18 0.57 -5.95
C THR A 73 -0.34 -0.08 -4.57
N CYS A 74 -0.28 0.72 -3.49
CA CYS A 74 -0.52 0.28 -2.12
C CYS A 74 -1.94 0.60 -1.63
N HIS A 75 -2.64 1.57 -2.22
CA HIS A 75 -3.96 2.01 -1.79
C HIS A 75 -5.02 1.70 -2.84
N ILE A 76 -5.37 0.41 -2.98
CA ILE A 76 -6.32 -0.05 -3.99
C ILE A 76 -7.74 0.11 -3.45
N ASN A 77 -8.57 0.88 -4.17
CA ASN A 77 -9.91 1.25 -3.73
C ASN A 77 -10.78 0.02 -3.43
N GLU A 78 -10.87 -0.94 -4.34
CA GLU A 78 -11.66 -2.17 -4.15
C GLU A 78 -11.10 -3.12 -3.08
N ALA A 79 -9.85 -2.92 -2.66
CA ALA A 79 -9.25 -3.56 -1.48
C ALA A 79 -9.45 -2.69 -0.22
N GLY A 80 -10.56 -1.94 -0.15
CA GLY A 80 -10.88 -1.04 0.95
C GLY A 80 -9.87 0.10 1.13
N GLY A 81 -9.21 0.56 0.06
CA GLY A 81 -8.18 1.61 0.09
C GLY A 81 -6.84 1.16 0.68
N SER A 82 -6.58 -0.15 0.72
CA SER A 82 -5.36 -0.76 1.29
C SER A 82 -4.68 -1.67 0.27
N ASP A 83 -3.61 -2.35 0.70
CA ASP A 83 -2.77 -3.17 -0.17
C ASP A 83 -3.11 -4.66 -0.02
N PRO A 84 -3.72 -5.30 -1.03
CA PRO A 84 -3.98 -6.74 -1.00
C PRO A 84 -2.70 -7.58 -1.12
N ARG A 85 -1.58 -7.01 -1.60
CA ARG A 85 -0.29 -7.71 -1.74
C ARG A 85 0.32 -8.04 -0.38
N SER A 86 -0.05 -7.30 0.67
CA SER A 86 0.42 -7.53 2.05
C SER A 86 0.10 -8.91 2.61
N MET A 87 -0.87 -9.63 2.04
CA MET A 87 -1.13 -11.03 2.40
C MET A 87 0.07 -11.95 2.12
N THR A 88 0.96 -11.58 1.18
CA THR A 88 2.11 -12.43 0.77
C THR A 88 3.45 -11.73 0.85
N THR A 89 3.52 -10.48 1.32
CA THR A 89 4.77 -9.71 1.45
C THR A 89 5.11 -9.51 2.92
N ILE A 90 6.34 -9.85 3.28
CA ILE A 90 6.82 -9.87 4.67
C ILE A 90 7.97 -8.88 4.84
N ASN A 91 7.90 -8.09 5.90
CA ASN A 91 9.03 -7.36 6.46
C ASN A 91 9.55 -8.14 7.68
N PRO A 92 10.87 -8.33 7.82
CA PRO A 92 11.49 -9.17 8.84
C PRO A 92 11.47 -8.57 10.26
N GLY A 93 10.65 -7.54 10.47
CA GLY A 93 10.47 -6.93 11.77
C GLY A 93 11.74 -6.28 12.36
N PRO A 94 11.68 -5.93 13.65
CA PRO A 94 12.79 -5.37 14.40
C PRO A 94 14.04 -6.27 14.51
N ASP A 95 13.90 -7.60 14.53
CA ASP A 95 15.04 -8.50 14.66
C ASP A 95 15.83 -8.70 13.35
N GLY A 96 15.20 -8.37 12.21
CA GLY A 96 15.80 -8.42 10.88
C GLY A 96 15.93 -9.83 10.30
N LEU A 97 15.25 -10.81 10.87
CA LEU A 97 15.19 -12.20 10.42
C LEU A 97 13.80 -12.52 9.87
N PHE A 98 13.74 -13.22 8.74
CA PHE A 98 12.46 -13.69 8.21
C PHE A 98 12.01 -14.99 8.88
N ASN A 99 10.69 -15.19 8.93
CA ASN A 99 10.00 -16.34 9.48
C ASN A 99 10.12 -16.43 11.01
N THR A 100 9.99 -15.28 11.66
CA THR A 100 9.94 -15.08 13.12
C THR A 100 8.59 -14.51 13.53
N ASP A 101 8.33 -14.47 14.84
CA ASP A 101 7.03 -14.03 15.37
C ASP A 101 6.79 -12.51 15.21
N ASP A 102 7.85 -11.71 15.02
CA ASP A 102 7.81 -10.26 14.86
C ASP A 102 7.70 -9.79 13.39
N ASP A 103 7.62 -10.73 12.45
CA ASP A 103 7.37 -10.49 11.03
C ASP A 103 6.11 -9.63 10.82
N ILE A 104 6.19 -8.75 9.82
CA ILE A 104 5.14 -7.77 9.53
C ILE A 104 4.62 -7.98 8.11
N HIS A 105 3.30 -8.07 7.98
CA HIS A 105 2.62 -8.06 6.68
C HIS A 105 2.49 -6.61 6.18
N GLY A 106 3.57 -6.09 5.61
CA GLY A 106 3.65 -4.75 5.02
C GLY A 106 3.35 -4.71 3.52
N SER A 107 3.53 -3.56 2.89
CA SER A 107 3.40 -3.36 1.45
C SER A 107 4.75 -3.46 0.76
N ALA A 108 4.82 -4.23 -0.32
CA ALA A 108 5.99 -4.21 -1.20
C ALA A 108 6.08 -2.87 -1.94
N GLY A 109 7.24 -2.21 -1.82
CA GLY A 109 7.56 -0.97 -2.52
C GLY A 109 8.62 -1.19 -3.60
N VAL A 110 9.72 -0.44 -3.55
CA VAL A 110 10.79 -0.49 -4.55
C VAL A 110 11.94 -1.41 -4.14
N VAL A 111 12.64 -1.96 -5.15
CA VAL A 111 13.97 -2.56 -4.94
C VAL A 111 14.94 -1.42 -4.61
N ARG A 112 15.78 -1.59 -3.59
CA ARG A 112 16.64 -0.50 -3.13
C ARG A 112 17.64 -0.07 -4.21
N HIS A 113 17.62 1.22 -4.54
CA HIS A 113 18.56 1.84 -5.48
C HIS A 113 18.82 3.29 -5.08
N ASP A 114 19.88 3.91 -5.63
CA ASP A 114 20.17 5.33 -5.42
C ASP A 114 19.78 6.20 -6.61
N VAL A 115 19.86 7.52 -6.45
CA VAL A 115 19.53 8.51 -7.49
C VAL A 115 20.38 8.43 -8.77
N SER A 116 21.46 7.66 -8.76
CA SER A 116 22.24 7.36 -9.96
C SER A 116 21.72 6.09 -10.66
N ASN A 117 20.53 5.61 -10.28
CA ASN A 117 19.95 4.36 -10.76
C ASN A 117 20.91 3.17 -10.55
N VAL A 118 21.55 3.08 -9.38
CA VAL A 118 22.40 1.92 -9.04
C VAL A 118 21.70 1.10 -7.97
N PHE A 119 21.46 -0.18 -8.24
CA PHE A 119 20.90 -1.10 -7.24
C PHE A 119 21.84 -1.23 -6.04
N ARG A 120 21.26 -1.27 -4.84
CA ARG A 120 21.97 -1.34 -3.57
C ARG A 120 21.43 -2.49 -2.73
N HIS A 121 22.27 -3.05 -1.88
CA HIS A 121 21.83 -4.03 -0.89
C HIS A 121 20.84 -3.38 0.11
N GLY A 122 19.68 -4.01 0.30
CA GLY A 122 18.54 -3.57 1.11
C GLY A 122 18.52 -4.11 2.54
N GLY A 123 19.69 -4.37 3.13
CA GLY A 123 19.76 -4.98 4.46
C GLY A 123 19.21 -6.41 4.44
N ALA A 124 18.26 -6.72 5.31
CA ALA A 124 17.66 -8.06 5.36
C ALA A 124 17.02 -8.48 4.02
N PHE A 125 16.50 -7.53 3.24
CA PHE A 125 15.88 -7.82 1.93
C PHE A 125 16.88 -8.23 0.85
N GLY A 126 18.19 -8.04 1.05
CA GLY A 126 19.18 -8.29 0.01
C GLY A 126 18.94 -7.43 -1.22
N SER A 127 18.81 -8.06 -2.39
CA SER A 127 18.43 -7.38 -3.64
C SER A 127 16.94 -7.49 -3.98
N ASN A 128 16.12 -8.02 -3.07
CA ASN A 128 14.68 -8.15 -3.28
C ASN A 128 13.96 -6.80 -3.05
N THR A 129 12.71 -6.74 -3.47
CA THR A 129 11.80 -5.64 -3.15
C THR A 129 11.69 -5.45 -1.64
N GLN A 130 11.80 -4.19 -1.20
CA GLN A 130 11.63 -3.83 0.20
C GLN A 130 10.15 -3.86 0.58
N VAL A 131 9.85 -4.21 1.83
CA VAL A 131 8.49 -4.25 2.37
C VAL A 131 8.39 -3.27 3.54
N THR A 132 7.31 -2.49 3.60
CA THR A 132 7.10 -1.48 4.66
C THR A 132 7.04 -2.13 6.05
N GLY A 133 7.49 -1.41 7.08
CA GLY A 133 7.46 -1.87 8.47
C GLY A 133 6.09 -1.77 9.15
N ARG A 134 5.05 -1.35 8.44
CA ARG A 134 3.65 -1.36 8.90
C ARG A 134 2.73 -1.67 7.73
N LYS A 135 1.59 -2.28 8.02
CA LYS A 135 0.49 -2.51 7.07
C LYS A 135 -0.07 -1.16 6.60
N THR A 136 -0.28 -1.03 5.30
CA THR A 136 -0.85 0.16 4.67
C THR A 136 -2.26 0.48 5.20
N PRO A 137 -2.50 1.65 5.81
CA PRO A 137 -3.84 2.05 6.25
C PRO A 137 -4.74 2.40 5.05
N THR A 138 -6.05 2.53 5.28
CA THR A 138 -6.99 2.93 4.22
C THR A 138 -6.93 4.43 3.93
N THR A 139 -7.03 4.80 2.65
CA THR A 139 -7.27 6.19 2.20
C THR A 139 -8.77 6.56 2.18
N ILE A 140 -9.65 5.56 2.19
CA ILE A 140 -11.10 5.78 2.17
C ILE A 140 -11.52 6.36 3.52
N ASN A 141 -12.29 7.46 3.47
CA ASN A 141 -12.69 8.26 4.63
C ASN A 141 -11.50 8.87 5.42
N ALA A 142 -10.28 8.90 4.86
CA ALA A 142 -9.10 9.43 5.56
C ALA A 142 -9.22 10.93 5.89
N THR A 143 -10.00 11.67 5.10
CA THR A 143 -10.30 13.10 5.31
C THR A 143 -10.91 13.43 6.68
N TYR A 144 -11.54 12.46 7.36
CA TYR A 144 -12.15 12.69 8.66
C TYR A 144 -11.17 12.56 9.83
N PHE A 145 -9.89 12.31 9.58
CA PHE A 145 -8.88 12.28 10.64
C PHE A 145 -8.16 13.62 10.77
N ASN A 146 -7.86 14.00 12.02
CA ASN A 146 -7.05 15.19 12.32
C ASN A 146 -5.57 14.96 12.02
N ASP A 147 -5.12 13.71 12.20
CA ASP A 147 -3.75 13.26 11.97
C ASP A 147 -3.77 11.93 11.20
N LEU A 148 -2.78 11.73 10.33
CA LEU A 148 -2.64 10.52 9.50
C LEU A 148 -1.40 9.70 9.84
N PHE A 149 -1.30 8.53 9.20
CA PHE A 149 -0.50 7.36 9.60
C PHE A 149 -0.99 6.70 10.90
N TRP A 150 -0.47 5.50 11.19
CA TRP A 150 -0.82 4.75 12.40
C TRP A 150 -0.38 5.43 13.69
N ASP A 151 0.69 6.22 13.67
CA ASP A 151 1.27 6.92 14.83
C ASP A 151 0.87 8.41 14.90
N GLY A 152 0.19 8.92 13.87
CA GLY A 152 -0.25 10.32 13.83
C GLY A 152 0.83 11.31 13.39
N ARG A 153 1.93 10.85 12.78
CA ARG A 153 3.06 11.71 12.41
C ARG A 153 2.80 12.68 11.26
N ALA A 154 1.65 12.58 10.59
CA ALA A 154 1.19 13.55 9.59
C ALA A 154 0.09 14.43 10.21
N PRO A 155 0.45 15.57 10.80
CA PRO A 155 -0.49 16.39 11.56
C PRO A 155 -1.33 17.30 10.66
N THR A 156 -2.37 17.87 11.27
CA THR A 156 -3.28 18.87 10.68
C THR A 156 -2.59 20.10 10.07
N ALA A 157 -1.38 20.47 10.53
CA ALA A 157 -0.62 21.58 9.96
C ALA A 157 0.38 21.06 8.90
N PHE A 158 0.24 21.52 7.66
CA PHE A 158 1.12 21.12 6.57
C PHE A 158 2.29 22.09 6.42
N THR A 159 3.51 21.55 6.48
CA THR A 159 4.74 22.27 6.15
C THR A 159 5.26 21.76 4.82
N ASP A 160 5.42 22.66 3.86
CA ASP A 160 5.93 22.32 2.54
C ASP A 160 7.42 21.90 2.62
N PRO A 161 7.78 20.67 2.22
CA PRO A 161 9.15 20.17 2.37
C PRO A 161 10.17 20.90 1.47
N GLN A 162 9.74 21.56 0.39
CA GLN A 162 10.65 22.32 -0.48
C GLN A 162 11.04 23.68 0.14
N THR A 163 10.08 24.39 0.73
CA THR A 163 10.29 25.75 1.25
C THR A 163 10.52 25.80 2.76
N GLY A 164 10.08 24.78 3.50
CA GLY A 164 10.05 24.76 4.97
C GLY A 164 9.00 25.68 5.58
N LEU A 165 8.08 26.21 4.78
CA LEU A 165 7.01 27.10 5.24
C LEU A 165 5.76 26.30 5.60
N VAL A 166 5.04 26.76 6.61
CA VAL A 166 3.70 26.26 6.92
C VAL A 166 2.73 26.82 5.88
N GLU A 167 2.12 25.93 5.10
CA GLU A 167 1.20 26.27 4.00
C GLU A 167 -0.27 26.03 4.38
N ILE A 168 -0.53 25.18 5.37
CA ILE A 168 -1.85 24.97 5.99
C ILE A 168 -1.69 24.95 7.50
N PHE A 169 -2.52 25.69 8.22
CA PHE A 169 -2.48 25.71 9.70
C PHE A 169 -3.33 24.63 10.36
N GLU A 170 -4.43 24.22 9.73
CA GLU A 170 -5.39 23.24 10.23
C GLU A 170 -6.11 22.55 9.07
N PHE A 171 -6.54 21.30 9.27
CA PHE A 171 -7.21 20.39 8.33
C PHE A 171 -6.34 19.94 7.13
N GLY A 172 -5.01 20.06 7.27
CA GLY A 172 -3.99 19.73 6.27
C GLY A 172 -3.36 18.35 6.42
N ALA A 173 -3.98 17.41 7.16
CA ALA A 173 -3.38 16.11 7.45
C ALA A 173 -3.11 15.27 6.18
N LEU A 174 -4.01 15.33 5.20
CA LEU A 174 -3.85 14.66 3.89
C LEU A 174 -2.64 15.24 3.13
N GLU A 175 -2.49 16.57 3.11
CA GLU A 175 -1.33 17.22 2.50
C GLU A 175 -0.02 16.85 3.22
N SER A 176 -0.04 16.81 4.56
CA SER A 176 1.09 16.36 5.39
C SER A 176 1.48 14.91 5.12
N GLN A 177 0.51 14.03 4.86
CA GLN A 177 0.76 12.62 4.57
C GLN A 177 1.29 12.42 3.14
N ALA A 178 0.71 13.13 2.16
CA ALA A 178 0.96 12.91 0.74
C ALA A 178 2.42 13.18 0.31
N VAL A 179 3.19 13.94 1.10
CA VAL A 179 4.59 14.26 0.80
C VAL A 179 5.60 13.22 1.30
N GLY A 180 5.18 12.28 2.15
CA GLY A 180 6.07 11.25 2.70
C GLY A 180 6.44 10.16 1.68
N PRO A 181 5.45 9.40 1.18
CA PRO A 181 5.71 8.24 0.32
C PRO A 181 6.55 8.54 -0.94
N PRO A 182 6.35 9.66 -1.66
CA PRO A 182 7.17 9.98 -2.84
C PRO A 182 8.66 10.11 -2.56
N MET A 183 9.08 10.36 -1.31
CA MET A 183 10.47 10.52 -0.89
C MET A 183 11.00 9.32 -0.07
N SER A 184 10.18 8.30 0.16
CA SER A 184 10.52 7.12 0.95
C SER A 184 11.27 6.09 0.10
N ASP A 185 12.49 5.74 0.49
CA ASP A 185 13.37 4.80 -0.24
C ASP A 185 12.94 3.34 -0.11
N VAL A 186 11.91 3.07 0.69
CA VAL A 186 11.20 1.79 0.77
C VAL A 186 9.96 1.79 -0.11
N GLU A 187 9.23 2.90 -0.18
CA GLU A 187 7.92 2.97 -0.84
C GLU A 187 7.99 3.34 -2.33
N MET A 188 8.53 4.52 -2.68
CA MET A 188 8.48 5.05 -4.06
C MET A 188 9.80 5.62 -4.59
N ALA A 189 10.74 5.95 -3.71
CA ALA A 189 11.89 6.77 -4.04
C ALA A 189 13.19 5.96 -4.16
N ALA A 190 14.18 6.54 -4.81
CA ALA A 190 15.56 6.14 -4.63
C ALA A 190 16.15 6.74 -3.34
N VAL A 191 17.20 6.11 -2.81
CA VAL A 191 18.00 6.68 -1.73
C VAL A 191 18.57 8.03 -2.16
N GLY A 192 18.17 9.09 -1.45
CA GLY A 192 18.61 10.46 -1.73
C GLY A 192 17.79 11.22 -2.77
N GLU A 193 16.59 10.73 -3.14
CA GLU A 193 15.65 11.42 -4.01
C GLU A 193 15.33 12.84 -3.49
N SER A 194 14.99 13.73 -4.42
CA SER A 194 14.63 15.11 -4.09
C SER A 194 13.36 15.54 -4.82
N TRP A 195 12.64 16.48 -4.23
CA TRP A 195 11.48 17.10 -4.88
C TRP A 195 11.83 17.82 -6.19
N GLU A 196 13.03 18.39 -6.32
CA GLU A 196 13.49 19.00 -7.58
C GLU A 196 13.59 17.95 -8.70
N ALA A 197 14.17 16.78 -8.41
CA ALA A 197 14.26 15.69 -9.38
C ALA A 197 12.89 15.09 -9.72
N LEU A 198 12.02 14.88 -8.73
CA LEU A 198 10.66 14.36 -8.94
C LEU A 198 9.81 15.32 -9.79
N THR A 199 9.81 16.61 -9.46
CA THR A 199 9.01 17.61 -10.18
C THR A 199 9.50 17.80 -11.61
N ALA A 200 10.81 17.76 -11.85
CA ALA A 200 11.39 17.75 -13.19
C ALA A 200 10.98 16.49 -13.98
N ARG A 201 11.02 15.30 -13.35
CA ARG A 201 10.55 14.04 -13.97
C ARG A 201 9.08 14.12 -14.35
N LEU A 202 8.22 14.67 -13.50
CA LEU A 202 6.81 14.88 -13.82
C LEU A 202 6.59 15.90 -14.94
N ALA A 203 7.38 16.96 -15.01
CA ALA A 203 7.28 17.96 -16.09
C ALA A 203 7.54 17.34 -17.47
N ASP A 204 8.45 16.36 -17.56
CA ASP A 204 8.78 15.63 -18.79
C ASP A 204 7.86 14.41 -19.03
N ALA A 205 7.13 13.97 -18.00
CA ALA A 205 6.24 12.81 -18.07
C ALA A 205 4.96 13.12 -18.86
N LYS A 206 4.42 12.08 -19.50
CA LYS A 206 3.09 12.14 -20.12
C LYS A 206 2.05 11.61 -19.12
N PRO A 207 1.02 12.40 -18.76
CA PRO A 207 0.01 11.98 -17.78
C PRO A 207 -0.68 10.65 -18.13
N GLY A 208 -0.60 9.68 -17.22
CA GLY A 208 -1.19 8.35 -17.38
C GLY A 208 -0.63 7.55 -18.55
N ALA A 209 0.66 7.74 -18.88
CA ALA A 209 1.32 6.97 -19.94
C ALA A 209 1.47 5.48 -19.59
N LEU A 210 1.62 5.16 -18.31
CA LEU A 210 1.73 3.78 -17.82
C LEU A 210 0.36 3.17 -17.44
N MET A 211 -0.69 3.99 -17.38
CA MET A 211 -2.03 3.57 -17.02
C MET A 211 -2.85 3.07 -18.21
N THR A 212 -3.76 2.14 -17.95
CA THR A 212 -4.82 1.74 -18.90
C THR A 212 -6.20 1.92 -18.28
N ASN A 213 -7.25 1.80 -19.08
CA ASN A 213 -8.66 1.94 -18.63
C ASN A 213 -8.93 3.24 -17.84
N LEU A 214 -8.38 4.36 -18.30
CA LEU A 214 -8.60 5.65 -17.63
C LEU A 214 -10.10 5.97 -17.54
N PRO A 215 -10.61 6.34 -16.34
CA PRO A 215 -11.95 6.90 -16.18
C PRO A 215 -12.21 8.08 -17.13
N SER A 216 -13.47 8.31 -17.49
CA SER A 216 -13.86 9.33 -18.48
C SER A 216 -13.36 10.74 -18.14
N GLU A 217 -13.45 11.12 -16.86
CA GLU A 217 -12.98 12.41 -16.36
C GLU A 217 -11.48 12.60 -16.57
N MET A 218 -10.69 11.53 -16.44
CA MET A 218 -9.25 11.58 -16.71
C MET A 218 -8.96 11.66 -18.20
N LEU A 219 -9.73 10.94 -19.03
CA LEU A 219 -9.58 11.00 -20.49
C LEU A 219 -9.87 12.40 -21.03
N ASP A 220 -10.97 13.01 -20.58
CA ASP A 220 -11.38 14.35 -20.99
C ASP A 220 -10.35 15.39 -20.51
N PHE A 221 -9.95 15.33 -19.24
CA PHE A 221 -8.97 16.27 -18.70
C PHE A 221 -7.60 16.19 -19.38
N ARG A 222 -7.12 14.98 -19.71
CA ARG A 222 -5.86 14.80 -20.46
C ARG A 222 -5.97 15.23 -21.92
N ALA A 223 -7.15 15.12 -22.54
CA ALA A 223 -7.35 15.57 -23.91
C ALA A 223 -7.21 17.10 -24.02
N ASP A 224 -7.71 17.82 -23.01
CA ASP A 224 -7.58 19.27 -22.90
C ASP A 224 -6.20 19.70 -22.38
N ASN A 225 -5.56 18.88 -21.54
CA ASN A 225 -4.28 19.15 -20.89
C ASN A 225 -3.28 18.01 -21.13
N PRO A 226 -2.53 18.02 -22.25
CA PRO A 226 -1.74 16.87 -22.69
C PRO A 226 -0.45 16.63 -21.89
N SER A 227 0.00 17.58 -21.08
CA SER A 227 1.20 17.49 -20.23
C SER A 227 0.89 17.87 -18.77
N TYR A 228 1.75 17.48 -17.81
CA TYR A 228 1.59 17.93 -16.43
C TYR A 228 1.67 19.47 -16.30
N PRO A 229 2.61 20.19 -16.95
CA PRO A 229 2.58 21.66 -16.97
C PRO A 229 1.23 22.26 -17.41
N ASP A 230 0.57 21.66 -18.42
CA ASP A 230 -0.78 22.09 -18.84
C ASP A 230 -1.83 21.81 -17.74
N MET A 231 -1.78 20.62 -17.11
CA MET A 231 -2.71 20.26 -16.04
C MET A 231 -2.54 21.16 -14.80
N PHE A 232 -1.32 21.50 -14.43
CA PHE A 232 -1.05 22.45 -13.35
C PHE A 232 -1.48 23.86 -13.74
N THR A 233 -1.34 24.26 -15.01
CA THR A 233 -1.84 25.55 -15.50
C THR A 233 -3.37 25.63 -15.42
N ALA A 234 -4.08 24.55 -15.78
CA ALA A 234 -5.53 24.50 -15.68
C ALA A 234 -6.03 24.65 -14.24
N VAL A 235 -5.31 24.08 -13.28
CA VAL A 235 -5.72 24.02 -11.87
C VAL A 235 -5.23 25.22 -11.05
N TYR A 236 -3.98 25.62 -11.22
CA TYR A 236 -3.30 26.63 -10.40
C TYR A 236 -3.00 27.93 -11.15
N GLY A 237 -3.22 27.97 -12.46
CA GLY A 237 -3.06 29.16 -13.30
C GLY A 237 -1.67 29.35 -13.91
N ASP A 238 -0.72 28.45 -13.63
CA ASP A 238 0.61 28.44 -14.22
C ASP A 238 1.24 27.03 -14.24
N GLU A 239 2.36 26.87 -14.95
CA GLU A 239 3.05 25.60 -15.21
C GLU A 239 3.85 25.05 -14.00
N GLU A 240 3.93 25.77 -12.88
CA GLU A 240 4.77 25.37 -11.74
C GLU A 240 4.27 24.08 -11.09
N ILE A 241 5.15 23.09 -11.03
CA ILE A 241 4.98 21.84 -10.29
C ILE A 241 5.83 21.92 -9.01
N SER A 242 5.20 21.74 -7.85
CA SER A 242 5.87 21.79 -6.54
C SER A 242 5.29 20.74 -5.58
N SER A 243 6.03 20.39 -4.53
CA SER A 243 5.57 19.50 -3.45
C SER A 243 4.25 19.96 -2.85
N LYS A 244 4.12 21.27 -2.59
CA LYS A 244 2.87 21.88 -2.13
C LYS A 244 1.70 21.57 -3.08
N ARG A 245 1.85 21.85 -4.37
CA ARG A 245 0.74 21.70 -5.34
C ARG A 245 0.42 20.23 -5.63
N ILE A 246 1.42 19.35 -5.58
CA ILE A 246 1.23 17.89 -5.64
C ILE A 246 0.43 17.42 -4.42
N ALA A 247 0.85 17.80 -3.21
CA ALA A 247 0.16 17.45 -1.97
C ALA A 247 -1.28 17.96 -1.96
N PHE A 248 -1.50 19.20 -2.39
CA PHE A 248 -2.83 19.82 -2.45
C PHE A 248 -3.76 19.07 -3.41
N ALA A 249 -3.27 18.71 -4.59
CA ALA A 249 -4.05 17.98 -5.58
C ALA A 249 -4.39 16.56 -5.09
N ILE A 250 -3.40 15.80 -4.60
CA ILE A 250 -3.60 14.45 -4.06
C ILE A 250 -4.62 14.48 -2.91
N ALA A 251 -4.46 15.39 -1.96
CA ALA A 251 -5.38 15.54 -0.84
C ALA A 251 -6.81 15.81 -1.31
N ASN A 252 -7.02 16.65 -2.32
CA ASN A 252 -8.35 16.89 -2.87
C ASN A 252 -8.95 15.66 -3.54
N TYR A 253 -8.16 14.82 -4.22
CA TYR A 253 -8.66 13.53 -4.69
C TYR A 253 -9.07 12.63 -3.52
N GLU A 254 -8.24 12.49 -2.48
CA GLU A 254 -8.56 11.67 -1.30
C GLU A 254 -9.81 12.15 -0.55
N ARG A 255 -10.07 13.46 -0.53
CA ARG A 255 -11.32 14.05 0.01
C ARG A 255 -12.58 13.60 -0.74
N THR A 256 -12.46 13.06 -1.96
CA THR A 256 -13.58 12.47 -2.71
C THR A 256 -13.88 11.02 -2.34
N LEU A 257 -12.94 10.33 -1.67
CA LEU A 257 -13.02 8.89 -1.38
C LEU A 257 -13.88 8.62 -0.12
N ILE A 258 -15.16 8.97 -0.21
CA ILE A 258 -16.13 8.89 0.90
C ILE A 258 -17.01 7.66 0.76
N SER A 259 -16.93 6.78 1.76
CA SER A 259 -17.76 5.59 1.91
C SER A 259 -18.86 5.84 2.94
N ASP A 260 -20.07 6.11 2.43
CA ASP A 260 -21.27 6.57 3.15
C ASP A 260 -22.60 5.94 2.64
N GLN A 261 -22.49 4.79 1.96
CA GLN A 261 -23.63 4.02 1.43
C GLN A 261 -23.58 2.54 1.85
N THR A 262 -23.34 2.27 3.13
CA THR A 262 -23.46 0.93 3.73
C THR A 262 -24.86 0.71 4.33
N LEU A 263 -25.20 -0.54 4.71
CA LEU A 263 -26.45 -0.83 5.43
C LEU A 263 -26.55 -0.09 6.76
N LEU A 264 -25.42 0.14 7.44
CA LEU A 264 -25.35 1.00 8.62
C LEU A 264 -25.74 2.44 8.29
N ASP A 265 -25.30 3.00 7.16
CA ASP A 265 -25.69 4.36 6.76
C ASP A 265 -27.19 4.47 6.49
N ASP A 266 -27.77 3.46 5.83
CA ASP A 266 -29.21 3.40 5.58
C ASP A 266 -29.99 3.34 6.90
N PHE A 267 -29.53 2.53 7.85
CA PHE A 267 -30.10 2.47 9.20
C PHE A 267 -30.02 3.82 9.93
N LEU A 268 -28.86 4.49 9.92
CA LEU A 268 -28.64 5.79 10.57
C LEU A 268 -29.46 6.92 9.93
N LYS A 269 -29.77 6.82 8.63
CA LYS A 269 -30.68 7.74 7.90
C LYS A 269 -32.16 7.52 8.25
N GLY A 270 -32.48 6.52 9.07
CA GLY A 270 -33.86 6.16 9.42
C GLY A 270 -34.52 5.20 8.44
N THR A 271 -33.75 4.60 7.51
CA THR A 271 -34.19 3.50 6.65
C THR A 271 -34.04 2.19 7.43
N ILE A 272 -34.89 2.05 8.46
CA ILE A 272 -34.84 0.97 9.47
C ILE A 272 -34.92 -0.46 8.89
N PRO A 273 -35.64 -0.77 7.78
CA PRO A 273 -35.80 -2.17 7.35
C PRO A 273 -34.48 -2.84 6.99
N ASP A 274 -33.53 -2.17 6.35
CA ASP A 274 -32.48 -2.89 5.61
C ASP A 274 -31.45 -3.59 6.51
N LEU A 275 -31.06 -2.98 7.64
CA LEU A 275 -30.12 -3.61 8.60
C LEU A 275 -30.80 -4.72 9.43
N ILE A 276 -32.05 -4.49 9.84
CA ILE A 276 -32.83 -5.45 10.64
C ILE A 276 -33.27 -6.65 9.79
N ASP A 277 -33.78 -6.40 8.57
CA ASP A 277 -34.20 -7.43 7.63
C ASP A 277 -33.02 -8.29 7.13
N SER A 278 -31.80 -7.73 7.17
CA SER A 278 -30.55 -8.46 6.91
C SER A 278 -30.10 -9.34 8.08
N GLY A 279 -30.77 -9.26 9.25
CA GLY A 279 -30.43 -10.05 10.44
C GLY A 279 -29.18 -9.57 11.20
N LEU A 280 -28.71 -8.35 10.94
CA LEU A 280 -27.47 -7.80 11.53
C LEU A 280 -27.69 -7.08 12.87
N GLU A 281 -28.94 -6.94 13.32
CA GLU A 281 -29.30 -6.27 14.58
C GLU A 281 -28.56 -6.83 15.82
N PRO A 282 -28.41 -8.16 16.01
CA PRO A 282 -27.67 -8.68 17.17
C PRO A 282 -26.22 -8.19 17.22
N GLY A 283 -25.50 -8.27 16.08
CA GLY A 283 -24.12 -7.80 15.98
C GLY A 283 -23.98 -6.30 16.21
N PHE A 284 -24.90 -5.50 15.67
CA PHE A 284 -24.94 -4.06 15.93
C PHE A 284 -25.15 -3.73 17.42
N LEU A 285 -26.07 -4.43 18.09
CA LEU A 285 -26.33 -4.21 19.51
C LEU A 285 -25.14 -4.61 20.39
N LEU A 286 -24.46 -5.71 20.07
CA LEU A 286 -23.22 -6.11 20.75
C LEU A 286 -22.13 -5.04 20.57
N PHE A 287 -21.93 -4.58 19.33
CA PHE A 287 -20.93 -3.56 18.99
C PHE A 287 -21.13 -2.26 19.79
N GLN A 288 -22.39 -1.82 19.94
CA GLN A 288 -22.75 -0.59 20.64
C GLN A 288 -22.74 -0.71 22.17
N ASN A 289 -22.89 -1.91 22.72
CA ASN A 289 -23.11 -2.12 24.15
C ASN A 289 -22.11 -3.13 24.73
N ASP A 290 -22.47 -4.41 24.76
CA ASP A 290 -21.82 -5.42 25.61
C ASP A 290 -20.38 -5.75 25.18
N ALA A 291 -20.05 -5.62 23.89
CA ALA A 291 -18.68 -5.77 23.39
C ALA A 291 -17.87 -4.46 23.43
N ASN A 292 -18.51 -3.35 23.81
CA ASN A 292 -17.94 -2.02 24.03
C ASN A 292 -17.09 -1.45 22.86
N CYS A 293 -17.26 -1.97 21.64
CA CYS A 293 -16.46 -1.56 20.48
C CYS A 293 -16.65 -0.07 20.16
N ALA A 294 -17.86 0.43 20.36
CA ALA A 294 -18.23 1.83 20.15
C ALA A 294 -17.57 2.82 21.13
N ALA A 295 -16.87 2.35 22.16
CA ALA A 295 -16.09 3.24 23.05
C ALA A 295 -14.97 3.96 22.31
N CYS A 296 -14.34 3.29 21.34
CA CYS A 296 -13.29 3.85 20.49
C CYS A 296 -13.76 3.99 19.03
N HIS A 297 -14.60 3.07 18.54
CA HIS A 297 -15.12 3.11 17.18
C HIS A 297 -16.45 3.88 17.08
N THR A 298 -16.44 5.18 17.40
CA THR A 298 -17.65 5.99 17.50
C THR A 298 -18.31 6.29 16.15
N LEU A 299 -19.62 6.04 16.05
CA LEU A 299 -20.44 6.35 14.87
C LEU A 299 -20.53 7.87 14.60
N PRO A 300 -20.70 8.30 13.33
CA PRO A 300 -21.01 7.50 12.14
C PRO A 300 -19.78 6.93 11.41
N PHE A 301 -18.57 7.44 11.61
CA PHE A 301 -17.38 7.02 10.85
C PHE A 301 -16.45 6.04 11.56
N THR A 302 -16.77 5.66 12.79
CA THR A 302 -15.94 4.77 13.64
C THR A 302 -14.58 5.36 13.99
N ILE A 303 -14.56 6.65 14.35
CA ILE A 303 -13.35 7.44 14.63
C ILE A 303 -13.56 8.24 15.92
N ASP A 304 -12.66 8.11 16.90
CA ASP A 304 -12.60 8.90 18.14
C ASP A 304 -11.48 9.94 18.17
N HIS A 305 -10.60 9.93 17.17
CA HIS A 305 -9.39 10.77 17.04
C HIS A 305 -8.32 10.55 18.13
N ASP A 306 -8.37 9.43 18.85
CA ASP A 306 -7.40 9.10 19.89
C ASP A 306 -6.48 7.94 19.49
N TYR A 307 -5.54 7.63 20.38
CA TYR A 307 -4.50 6.63 20.20
C TYR A 307 -4.53 5.65 21.36
N HIS A 308 -4.56 4.36 21.05
CA HIS A 308 -4.65 3.30 22.06
C HIS A 308 -3.62 2.21 21.79
N ASN A 309 -3.12 1.62 22.87
CA ASN A 309 -2.40 0.36 22.82
C ASN A 309 -3.39 -0.76 23.17
N ILE A 310 -3.65 -1.64 22.21
CA ILE A 310 -4.56 -2.79 22.40
C ILE A 310 -3.80 -4.11 22.60
N GLY A 311 -2.47 -4.08 22.66
CA GLY A 311 -1.63 -5.26 22.86
C GLY A 311 -1.55 -6.19 21.65
N VAL A 312 -1.39 -5.63 20.44
CA VAL A 312 -1.19 -6.40 19.20
C VAL A 312 0.18 -7.08 19.17
N ARG A 313 1.21 -6.44 19.75
CA ARG A 313 2.58 -6.92 19.81
C ARG A 313 3.31 -6.36 21.05
N PRO A 314 4.50 -6.87 21.42
CA PRO A 314 5.30 -6.29 22.50
C PRO A 314 5.60 -4.80 22.28
N ASP A 315 5.56 -4.04 23.38
CA ASP A 315 5.67 -2.57 23.37
C ASP A 315 7.00 -2.04 22.81
N ASP A 316 8.06 -2.86 22.77
CA ASP A 316 9.41 -2.52 22.31
C ASP A 316 9.68 -2.89 20.84
N GLU A 317 8.76 -3.58 20.17
CA GLU A 317 8.89 -3.93 18.75
C GLU A 317 8.40 -2.83 17.81
N ASP A 318 7.39 -2.05 18.21
CA ASP A 318 6.91 -0.87 17.50
C ASP A 318 6.40 0.15 18.53
N HIS A 319 7.18 1.22 18.76
CA HIS A 319 6.83 2.22 19.76
C HIS A 319 5.62 3.09 19.36
N GLY A 320 5.12 2.97 18.12
CA GLY A 320 3.92 3.66 17.68
C GLY A 320 4.04 5.18 17.79
N ARG A 321 3.10 5.79 18.50
CA ARG A 321 3.03 7.24 18.71
C ARG A 321 4.23 7.83 19.47
N GLU A 322 4.88 7.07 20.36
CA GLU A 322 6.07 7.55 21.09
C GLU A 322 7.18 8.00 20.13
N ASP A 323 7.36 7.35 18.98
CA ASP A 323 8.39 7.75 18.00
C ASP A 323 8.16 9.17 17.46
N PHE A 324 6.91 9.63 17.48
CA PHE A 324 6.55 11.00 17.10
C PHE A 324 6.54 11.97 18.30
N THR A 325 5.96 11.58 19.43
CA THR A 325 5.77 12.49 20.58
C THR A 325 6.95 12.55 21.54
N GLY A 326 7.77 11.50 21.59
CA GLY A 326 8.84 11.29 22.56
C GLY A 326 8.34 11.01 23.99
N ASP A 327 7.04 10.84 24.20
CA ASP A 327 6.46 10.52 25.51
C ASP A 327 6.32 9.00 25.67
N ILE A 328 6.96 8.46 26.71
CA ILE A 328 6.88 7.03 27.06
C ILE A 328 5.45 6.58 27.38
N ALA A 329 4.57 7.50 27.81
CA ALA A 329 3.16 7.22 28.01
C ALA A 329 2.41 6.93 26.70
N ASP A 330 2.99 7.26 25.55
CA ASP A 330 2.45 6.98 24.22
C ASP A 330 3.05 5.73 23.55
N ARG A 331 3.94 5.02 24.25
CA ARG A 331 4.56 3.80 23.72
C ARG A 331 3.49 2.79 23.29
N ALA A 332 3.67 2.29 22.07
CA ALA A 332 2.84 1.29 21.41
C ALA A 332 1.37 1.70 21.23
N LYS A 333 1.06 3.00 21.36
CA LYS A 333 -0.26 3.51 20.98
C LYS A 333 -0.34 3.78 19.49
N PHE A 334 -1.47 3.43 18.90
CA PHE A 334 -1.78 3.66 17.51
C PHE A 334 -3.16 4.31 17.37
N LYS A 335 -3.29 5.14 16.33
CA LYS A 335 -4.53 5.81 15.95
C LYS A 335 -5.62 4.78 15.71
N VAL A 336 -6.80 5.00 16.28
CA VAL A 336 -7.97 4.16 15.97
C VAL A 336 -8.27 4.23 14.47
N PRO A 337 -8.27 3.10 13.74
CA PRO A 337 -8.61 3.10 12.33
C PRO A 337 -10.13 3.23 12.15
N ASN A 338 -10.56 3.85 11.04
CA ASN A 338 -11.94 3.67 10.61
C ASN A 338 -12.10 2.19 10.21
N ILE A 339 -13.18 1.54 10.66
CA ILE A 339 -13.40 0.09 10.44
C ILE A 339 -14.41 -0.21 9.33
N ARG A 340 -14.87 0.82 8.61
CA ARG A 340 -15.64 0.65 7.37
C ARG A 340 -14.80 -0.11 6.33
N ASN A 341 -15.46 -0.93 5.53
CA ASN A 341 -14.84 -1.76 4.49
C ASN A 341 -13.75 -2.73 5.01
N SER A 342 -13.74 -3.08 6.31
CA SER A 342 -12.68 -3.93 6.88
C SER A 342 -12.59 -5.32 6.25
N LYS A 343 -13.71 -5.86 5.76
CA LYS A 343 -13.77 -7.10 4.97
C LYS A 343 -12.85 -7.08 3.74
N LEU A 344 -12.69 -5.92 3.11
CA LEU A 344 -12.02 -5.79 1.81
C LEU A 344 -10.50 -5.62 1.91
N ARG A 345 -9.95 -5.37 3.10
CA ARG A 345 -8.59 -4.83 3.28
C ARG A 345 -7.67 -5.69 4.14
N THR A 346 -7.92 -7.00 4.16
CA THR A 346 -7.07 -7.95 4.89
C THR A 346 -5.64 -7.98 4.32
N PRO A 347 -4.61 -8.23 5.17
CA PRO A 347 -4.71 -8.46 6.60
C PRO A 347 -4.88 -7.16 7.42
N LEU A 348 -5.25 -7.29 8.70
CA LEU A 348 -5.67 -6.22 9.62
C LEU A 348 -4.66 -5.98 10.75
N PHE A 349 -4.85 -4.88 11.48
CA PHE A 349 -3.91 -4.23 12.41
C PHE A 349 -2.70 -3.56 11.75
N HIS A 350 -1.96 -2.77 12.53
CA HIS A 350 -0.80 -1.99 12.07
C HIS A 350 0.36 -2.89 11.58
N ASN A 351 0.40 -4.15 11.99
CA ASN A 351 1.37 -5.15 11.54
C ASN A 351 0.79 -6.16 10.51
N GLY A 352 -0.50 -6.08 10.20
CA GLY A 352 -1.16 -7.08 9.35
C GLY A 352 -1.22 -8.48 9.98
N GLY A 353 -1.28 -8.59 11.30
CA GLY A 353 -1.22 -9.88 12.02
C GLY A 353 -2.52 -10.69 12.05
N LYS A 354 -3.66 -10.16 11.59
CA LYS A 354 -4.95 -10.89 11.52
C LYS A 354 -5.47 -10.95 10.09
N ASN A 355 -5.85 -12.14 9.63
CA ASN A 355 -6.25 -12.40 8.25
C ASN A 355 -7.74 -12.17 7.98
N SER A 356 -8.54 -11.93 9.02
CA SER A 356 -9.98 -11.73 8.89
C SER A 356 -10.54 -10.84 10.00
N VAL A 357 -11.74 -10.29 9.77
CA VAL A 357 -12.49 -9.57 10.79
C VAL A 357 -12.82 -10.48 11.99
N ARG A 358 -13.11 -11.77 11.72
CA ARG A 358 -13.35 -12.76 12.77
C ARG A 358 -12.15 -12.90 13.71
N GLU A 359 -10.93 -13.03 13.17
CA GLU A 359 -9.71 -13.13 13.98
C GLU A 359 -9.47 -11.88 14.82
N VAL A 360 -9.87 -10.70 14.34
CA VAL A 360 -9.85 -9.46 15.13
C VAL A 360 -10.86 -9.50 16.28
N ILE A 361 -12.06 -10.02 16.07
CA ILE A 361 -13.07 -10.16 17.12
C ILE A 361 -12.63 -11.21 18.16
N GLU A 362 -12.05 -12.33 17.72
CA GLU A 362 -11.47 -13.35 18.59
C GLU A 362 -10.32 -12.79 19.43
N PHE A 363 -9.47 -11.92 18.86
CA PHE A 363 -8.44 -11.17 19.59
C PHE A 363 -9.03 -10.33 20.72
N TYR A 364 -10.09 -9.55 20.46
CA TYR A 364 -10.75 -8.78 21.51
C TYR A 364 -11.48 -9.67 22.52
N SER A 365 -11.98 -10.84 22.11
CA SER A 365 -12.63 -11.80 23.02
C SER A 365 -11.69 -12.26 24.14
N ILE A 366 -10.39 -12.42 23.84
CA ILE A 366 -9.36 -12.77 24.81
C ILE A 366 -8.67 -11.55 25.46
N GLY A 367 -9.09 -10.33 25.12
CA GLY A 367 -8.52 -9.06 25.58
C GLY A 367 -7.38 -8.55 24.69
N SER A 368 -6.24 -9.24 24.70
CA SER A 368 -5.05 -8.84 23.92
C SER A 368 -4.07 -10.00 23.77
N ASP A 369 -3.27 -10.01 22.71
CA ASP A 369 -2.17 -10.98 22.56
C ASP A 369 -1.01 -10.64 23.51
N PHE A 370 -0.73 -9.34 23.71
CA PHE A 370 0.40 -8.84 24.51
C PHE A 370 -0.04 -7.76 25.51
N PRO A 371 -0.51 -8.14 26.71
CA PRO A 371 -0.86 -7.17 27.74
C PRO A 371 0.40 -6.47 28.27
N GLY A 372 0.40 -5.13 28.27
CA GLY A 372 1.54 -4.30 28.64
C GLY A 372 1.18 -3.17 29.62
N PRO A 373 2.17 -2.43 30.14
CA PRO A 373 1.96 -1.31 31.07
C PRO A 373 1.16 -0.15 30.48
N ASN A 374 1.17 0.00 29.15
CA ASN A 374 0.43 1.04 28.44
C ASN A 374 -0.88 0.54 27.80
N LEU A 375 -1.27 -0.72 28.06
CA LEU A 375 -2.52 -1.27 27.54
C LEU A 375 -3.70 -0.37 27.95
N ASP A 376 -4.58 -0.07 27.00
CA ASP A 376 -5.73 0.79 27.25
C ASP A 376 -6.68 0.15 28.26
N ILE A 377 -7.22 0.96 29.16
CA ILE A 377 -8.09 0.49 30.25
C ILE A 377 -9.40 -0.13 29.75
N ASN A 378 -9.83 0.20 28.53
CA ASN A 378 -11.04 -0.38 27.94
C ASN A 378 -10.80 -1.77 27.33
N ILE A 379 -9.54 -2.24 27.29
CA ILE A 379 -9.20 -3.55 26.74
C ILE A 379 -9.29 -4.59 27.86
N GLU A 380 -10.40 -5.32 27.86
CA GLU A 380 -10.75 -6.35 28.83
C GLU A 380 -11.10 -7.68 28.11
N VAL A 381 -11.08 -8.79 28.84
CA VAL A 381 -11.54 -10.08 28.31
C VAL A 381 -13.07 -10.03 28.15
N LEU A 382 -13.55 -10.12 26.92
CA LEU A 382 -14.99 -10.09 26.63
C LEU A 382 -15.67 -11.47 26.79
N ASP A 383 -14.93 -12.57 26.63
CA ASP A 383 -15.43 -13.96 26.73
C ASP A 383 -16.69 -14.20 25.85
N LEU A 384 -16.63 -13.71 24.60
CA LEU A 384 -17.73 -13.80 23.64
C LEU A 384 -18.00 -15.26 23.25
N THR A 385 -19.27 -15.62 23.17
CA THR A 385 -19.70 -16.90 22.61
C THR A 385 -19.48 -16.94 21.10
N GLU A 386 -19.41 -18.15 20.53
CA GLU A 386 -19.31 -18.34 19.07
C GLU A 386 -20.39 -17.58 18.28
N GLN A 387 -21.62 -17.55 18.79
CA GLN A 387 -22.70 -16.82 18.13
C GLN A 387 -22.49 -15.31 18.17
N GLU A 388 -21.98 -14.75 19.27
CA GLU A 388 -21.70 -13.32 19.38
C GLU A 388 -20.54 -12.91 18.46
N ILE A 389 -19.53 -13.78 18.33
CA ILE A 389 -18.44 -13.59 17.36
C ILE A 389 -18.98 -13.61 15.92
N ASP A 390 -19.84 -14.57 15.59
CA ASP A 390 -20.50 -14.65 14.28
C ASP A 390 -21.32 -13.39 13.98
N ASP A 391 -22.12 -12.95 14.95
CA ASP A 391 -23.01 -11.79 14.80
C ASP A 391 -22.22 -10.48 14.62
N LEU A 392 -21.16 -10.27 15.41
CA LEU A 392 -20.26 -9.12 15.26
C LEU A 392 -19.51 -9.17 13.92
N THR A 393 -19.02 -10.34 13.51
CA THR A 393 -18.32 -10.53 12.24
C THR A 393 -19.24 -10.16 11.09
N ALA A 394 -20.47 -10.68 11.08
CA ALA A 394 -21.45 -10.38 10.05
C ALA A 394 -21.79 -8.88 10.01
N PHE A 395 -21.95 -8.23 11.17
CA PHE A 395 -22.22 -6.79 11.22
C PHE A 395 -21.07 -5.97 10.62
N VAL A 396 -19.82 -6.25 10.97
CA VAL A 396 -18.67 -5.50 10.44
C VAL A 396 -18.44 -5.79 8.95
N GLU A 397 -18.57 -7.04 8.53
CA GLU A 397 -18.28 -7.43 7.14
C GLU A 397 -19.39 -7.04 6.16
N ILE A 398 -20.65 -7.08 6.58
CA ILE A 398 -21.81 -6.83 5.71
C ILE A 398 -22.39 -5.44 6.00
N GLY A 399 -22.59 -5.10 7.27
CA GLY A 399 -23.22 -3.84 7.68
C GLY A 399 -22.37 -2.59 7.38
N MET A 400 -21.04 -2.74 7.34
CA MET A 400 -20.08 -1.64 7.20
C MET A 400 -19.29 -1.65 5.89
N THR A 401 -19.68 -2.47 4.92
CA THR A 401 -19.05 -2.51 3.59
C THR A 401 -19.90 -1.74 2.58
N ASP A 402 -19.29 -0.80 1.87
CA ASP A 402 -19.97 0.01 0.85
C ASP A 402 -19.89 -0.71 -0.50
N PRO A 403 -21.03 -1.04 -1.14
CA PRO A 403 -21.04 -1.72 -2.42
C PRO A 403 -20.30 -0.96 -3.52
N ARG A 404 -20.16 0.37 -3.43
CA ARG A 404 -19.40 1.14 -4.43
C ARG A 404 -17.90 0.90 -4.32
N VAL A 405 -17.39 0.69 -3.10
CA VAL A 405 -15.99 0.34 -2.86
C VAL A 405 -15.72 -1.05 -3.42
N GLU A 406 -16.50 -2.05 -3.00
CA GLU A 406 -16.34 -3.46 -3.43
C GLU A 406 -16.43 -3.63 -4.96
N ASN A 407 -17.26 -2.83 -5.63
CA ASN A 407 -17.50 -2.95 -7.07
C ASN A 407 -16.79 -1.87 -7.91
N ASN A 408 -15.85 -1.11 -7.33
CA ASN A 408 -15.09 -0.06 -8.04
C ASN A 408 -16.01 0.94 -8.79
N LEU A 409 -17.07 1.40 -8.13
CA LEU A 409 -18.04 2.37 -8.65
C LEU A 409 -17.70 3.78 -8.18
N PHE A 410 -18.20 4.80 -8.89
CA PHE A 410 -17.97 6.20 -8.53
C PHE A 410 -18.33 6.48 -7.06
N PRO A 411 -17.50 7.21 -6.28
CA PRO A 411 -16.28 7.95 -6.68
C PRO A 411 -14.99 7.11 -6.73
N PHE A 412 -15.06 5.82 -6.44
CA PHE A 412 -13.91 4.93 -6.30
C PHE A 412 -13.35 4.41 -7.63
N THR A 413 -13.97 4.76 -8.77
CA THR A 413 -13.45 4.40 -10.10
C THR A 413 -11.99 4.80 -10.23
N ARG A 414 -11.18 3.93 -10.83
CA ARG A 414 -9.74 4.17 -10.98
C ARG A 414 -9.23 3.61 -12.31
N PRO A 415 -8.09 4.11 -12.82
CA PRO A 415 -7.37 3.45 -13.89
C PRO A 415 -6.81 2.10 -13.42
N THR A 416 -6.39 1.26 -14.37
CA THR A 416 -5.56 0.08 -14.11
C THR A 416 -4.09 0.48 -14.20
N LEU A 417 -3.32 0.27 -13.13
CA LEU A 417 -1.89 0.56 -13.09
C LEU A 417 -1.09 -0.45 -13.92
N ARG A 418 0.11 -0.05 -14.34
CA ARG A 418 0.99 -0.96 -15.06
C ARG A 418 1.40 -2.15 -14.19
N SER A 419 1.68 -1.90 -12.91
CA SER A 419 2.09 -2.92 -11.94
C SER A 419 1.05 -4.05 -11.76
N GLU A 420 -0.21 -3.81 -12.14
CA GLU A 420 -1.30 -4.80 -12.07
C GLU A 420 -1.41 -5.66 -13.34
N LEU A 421 -0.84 -5.20 -14.45
CA LEU A 421 -0.85 -5.92 -15.71
C LEU A 421 0.25 -6.98 -15.70
N THR A 422 -0.03 -8.17 -16.25
CA THR A 422 0.91 -9.32 -16.29
C THR A 422 2.33 -8.93 -16.68
N SER A 423 3.31 -9.68 -16.14
CA SER A 423 4.75 -9.44 -16.32
C SER A 423 5.11 -9.39 -17.81
N LEU A 424 5.45 -8.19 -18.31
CA LEU A 424 5.99 -8.02 -19.65
C LEU A 424 7.36 -8.67 -19.77
N ASN A 425 8.09 -8.67 -18.65
CA ASN A 425 9.38 -9.32 -18.59
C ASN A 425 9.16 -10.79 -18.29
N SER A 426 9.78 -11.65 -19.09
CA SER A 426 9.69 -13.10 -18.90
C SER A 426 11.07 -13.72 -18.89
N ASP A 427 11.19 -14.76 -18.07
CA ASP A 427 12.38 -15.59 -18.01
C ASP A 427 12.75 -16.10 -19.41
N TYR A 428 14.01 -15.94 -19.74
CA TYR A 428 14.56 -16.31 -21.03
C TYR A 428 15.85 -17.11 -20.87
N GLY A 429 16.03 -18.17 -21.67
CA GLY A 429 17.23 -19.01 -21.63
C GLY A 429 17.38 -19.83 -20.34
N VAL A 430 18.62 -20.23 -20.03
CA VAL A 430 18.95 -21.12 -18.89
C VAL A 430 20.10 -20.49 -18.10
N ALA A 431 19.97 -20.49 -16.77
CA ALA A 431 21.08 -20.11 -15.89
C ALA A 431 22.17 -21.19 -15.88
N SER A 432 23.42 -20.77 -15.65
CA SER A 432 24.53 -21.66 -15.33
C SER A 432 25.04 -21.36 -13.92
N VAL A 433 25.62 -22.37 -13.28
CA VAL A 433 26.10 -22.28 -11.91
C VAL A 433 27.52 -21.76 -11.85
N ASP A 434 27.84 -21.05 -10.77
CA ASP A 434 29.21 -20.74 -10.40
C ASP A 434 29.99 -22.01 -9.97
N GLY A 435 31.27 -21.85 -9.68
CA GLY A 435 32.17 -22.91 -9.21
C GLY A 435 31.86 -23.44 -7.81
N LEU A 436 30.95 -22.80 -7.07
CA LEU A 436 30.43 -23.22 -5.76
C LEU A 436 29.02 -23.87 -5.88
N GLY A 437 28.41 -23.86 -7.06
CA GLY A 437 27.08 -24.41 -7.34
C GLY A 437 25.92 -23.42 -7.16
N GLY A 438 26.19 -22.13 -6.92
CA GLY A 438 25.18 -21.06 -6.83
C GLY A 438 24.77 -20.51 -8.20
N THR A 439 23.64 -19.81 -8.26
CA THR A 439 23.17 -19.09 -9.46
C THR A 439 22.95 -17.63 -9.13
N ALA A 440 23.43 -16.74 -10.01
CA ALA A 440 23.10 -15.33 -9.96
C ALA A 440 21.79 -15.06 -10.72
N ASP A 441 21.10 -13.97 -10.36
CA ASP A 441 19.78 -13.62 -10.87
C ASP A 441 19.75 -12.24 -11.54
N MET A 442 18.85 -12.09 -12.50
CA MET A 442 18.52 -10.79 -13.10
C MET A 442 17.62 -10.00 -12.14
N LEU A 443 17.97 -8.74 -11.87
CA LEU A 443 17.07 -7.76 -11.27
C LEU A 443 16.43 -6.96 -12.41
N GLY A 444 15.21 -7.34 -12.78
CA GLY A 444 14.54 -6.86 -13.99
C GLY A 444 13.13 -6.35 -13.76
N HIS A 445 12.90 -5.65 -12.65
CA HIS A 445 11.55 -5.24 -12.23
C HIS A 445 11.07 -3.92 -12.85
N LEU A 446 11.92 -3.27 -13.65
CA LEU A 446 11.62 -1.96 -14.21
C LEU A 446 10.81 -2.02 -15.50
N VAL A 447 10.06 -0.96 -15.74
CA VAL A 447 9.19 -0.83 -16.92
C VAL A 447 9.95 -0.15 -18.04
N ALA A 448 10.21 -0.86 -19.15
CA ALA A 448 10.76 -0.24 -20.34
C ALA A 448 9.65 0.49 -21.12
N PHE A 449 9.81 1.79 -21.34
CA PHE A 449 8.91 2.59 -22.20
C PHE A 449 9.70 3.69 -22.90
N PRO A 450 9.27 4.17 -24.08
CA PRO A 450 9.93 5.26 -24.79
C PRO A 450 10.04 6.51 -23.92
N GLY A 451 11.27 6.98 -23.71
CA GLY A 451 11.56 8.13 -22.86
C GLY A 451 11.89 7.78 -21.41
N ASN A 452 11.89 6.49 -21.03
CA ASN A 452 12.35 6.09 -19.72
C ASN A 452 13.87 6.28 -19.58
N ALA A 453 14.27 7.43 -19.05
CA ALA A 453 15.67 7.77 -18.78
C ALA A 453 16.28 6.95 -17.63
N ASN A 454 15.45 6.36 -16.76
CA ASN A 454 15.87 5.62 -15.57
C ASN A 454 15.87 4.10 -15.77
N PHE A 455 15.55 3.61 -16.97
CA PHE A 455 15.51 2.17 -17.22
C PHE A 455 16.90 1.54 -17.00
N MET A 456 16.94 0.53 -16.14
CA MET A 456 18.14 -0.21 -15.75
C MET A 456 17.83 -1.70 -15.58
N LEU A 457 18.87 -2.51 -15.69
CA LEU A 457 18.84 -3.95 -15.43
C LEU A 457 19.94 -4.29 -14.44
N GLY A 458 19.62 -5.02 -13.38
CA GLY A 458 20.57 -5.36 -12.34
C GLY A 458 20.93 -6.84 -12.33
N LEU A 459 21.96 -7.14 -11.56
CA LEU A 459 22.48 -8.46 -11.24
C LEU A 459 22.50 -8.60 -9.73
N SER A 460 22.11 -9.76 -9.21
CA SER A 460 22.24 -10.10 -7.78
C SER A 460 22.75 -11.51 -7.58
N GLY A 461 23.29 -11.77 -6.38
CA GLY A 461 23.76 -13.10 -5.99
C GLY A 461 25.00 -13.56 -6.76
N ALA A 462 25.72 -12.64 -7.41
CA ALA A 462 26.97 -12.94 -8.08
C ALA A 462 28.16 -12.92 -7.12
N ASN A 463 29.29 -13.49 -7.55
CA ASN A 463 30.53 -13.40 -6.79
C ASN A 463 30.91 -11.92 -6.56
N PRO A 464 31.31 -11.51 -5.35
CA PRO A 464 31.72 -10.13 -5.08
C PRO A 464 32.96 -9.71 -5.86
N ASN A 465 32.99 -8.46 -6.33
CA ASN A 465 34.12 -7.87 -7.07
C ASN A 465 34.57 -8.68 -8.32
N SER A 466 33.64 -9.41 -8.94
CA SER A 466 33.86 -10.15 -10.18
C SER A 466 33.51 -9.29 -11.40
N GLY A 467 34.21 -9.52 -12.51
CA GLY A 467 33.79 -8.95 -13.80
C GLY A 467 32.40 -9.45 -14.18
N ALA A 468 31.53 -8.55 -14.60
CA ALA A 468 30.16 -8.81 -15.02
C ALA A 468 29.86 -8.05 -16.32
N THR A 469 29.28 -8.77 -17.28
CA THR A 469 28.94 -8.25 -18.60
C THR A 469 27.47 -8.48 -18.88
N MET A 470 26.74 -7.40 -19.18
CA MET A 470 25.37 -7.47 -19.69
C MET A 470 25.40 -7.65 -21.20
N LEU A 471 24.63 -8.61 -21.71
CA LEU A 471 24.45 -8.82 -23.14
C LEU A 471 23.01 -8.57 -23.53
N LEU A 472 22.81 -7.81 -24.60
CA LEU A 472 21.51 -7.49 -25.17
C LEU A 472 21.38 -8.05 -26.58
N SER A 473 20.18 -8.50 -26.93
CA SER A 473 19.87 -8.99 -28.27
C SER A 473 18.44 -8.60 -28.65
N PHE A 474 18.21 -8.20 -29.90
CA PHE A 474 16.85 -8.06 -30.44
C PHE A 474 16.37 -9.36 -31.11
N LEU A 475 17.13 -10.45 -30.96
CA LEU A 475 16.80 -11.79 -31.42
C LEU A 475 16.73 -12.78 -30.23
N PRO A 476 15.78 -13.74 -30.25
CA PRO A 476 15.49 -14.68 -29.16
C PRO A 476 16.48 -15.85 -29.04
N ASP A 477 17.64 -15.84 -29.69
CA ASP A 477 18.63 -16.93 -29.57
C ASP A 477 19.99 -16.39 -29.14
N MET A 478 20.21 -16.41 -27.83
CA MET A 478 21.52 -16.30 -27.17
C MET A 478 21.91 -17.64 -26.52
N ALA A 479 20.96 -18.57 -26.34
CA ALA A 479 21.12 -19.79 -25.57
C ALA A 479 21.94 -20.89 -26.28
N GLY A 480 22.39 -20.66 -27.52
CA GLY A 480 23.18 -21.62 -28.30
C GLY A 480 24.54 -21.13 -28.77
N THR A 481 24.89 -19.86 -28.58
CA THR A 481 26.21 -19.33 -28.99
C THR A 481 27.12 -19.25 -27.76
N PRO A 482 28.15 -20.12 -27.63
CA PRO A 482 29.16 -19.92 -26.62
C PRO A 482 29.84 -18.58 -26.91
N PHE A 483 29.67 -17.61 -26.02
CA PHE A 483 30.43 -16.37 -26.13
C PHE A 483 31.91 -16.72 -26.08
N VAL A 484 32.62 -16.26 -27.10
CA VAL A 484 34.08 -16.25 -27.11
C VAL A 484 34.48 -15.26 -26.01
N ASP A 485 35.17 -15.76 -24.99
CA ASP A 485 35.85 -15.03 -23.91
C ASP A 485 35.82 -13.48 -24.05
N PRO A 486 35.19 -12.74 -23.12
CA PRO A 486 35.06 -11.28 -23.18
C PRO A 486 36.41 -10.52 -23.19
N ARG A 487 37.53 -11.20 -22.92
CA ARG A 487 38.89 -10.64 -23.10
C ARG A 487 39.33 -10.58 -24.56
N THR A 488 38.55 -11.17 -25.48
CA THR A 488 38.77 -11.08 -26.92
C THR A 488 37.96 -9.90 -27.45
N PRO A 489 38.57 -8.87 -28.07
CA PRO A 489 37.81 -7.78 -28.67
C PRO A 489 36.89 -8.36 -29.74
N VAL A 490 35.60 -8.45 -29.45
CA VAL A 490 34.62 -8.81 -30.46
C VAL A 490 34.49 -7.57 -31.35
N PRO A 491 34.82 -7.65 -32.66
CA PRO A 491 34.42 -6.58 -33.56
C PRO A 491 32.90 -6.49 -33.46
N VAL A 492 32.35 -5.30 -33.25
CA VAL A 492 30.92 -5.04 -33.37
C VAL A 492 30.48 -5.57 -34.73
N ASN A 493 29.95 -6.79 -34.76
CA ASN A 493 29.58 -7.46 -35.99
C ASN A 493 28.13 -7.10 -36.22
N LEU A 494 27.90 -6.03 -36.98
CA LEU A 494 26.58 -5.54 -37.37
C LEU A 494 25.85 -6.50 -38.33
N ASP A 495 26.42 -7.67 -38.62
CA ASP A 495 25.74 -8.73 -39.36
C ASP A 495 25.10 -9.73 -38.39
N LEU A 496 23.76 -9.69 -38.33
CA LEU A 496 22.81 -10.57 -37.62
C LEU A 496 22.33 -10.09 -36.23
N GLY A 497 21.61 -8.96 -36.17
CA GLY A 497 20.54 -8.68 -35.18
C GLY A 497 20.88 -8.69 -33.67
N THR A 498 22.15 -8.85 -33.30
CA THR A 498 22.64 -8.93 -31.92
C THR A 498 23.48 -7.69 -31.65
N LEU A 499 23.11 -6.90 -30.63
CA LEU A 499 23.85 -5.72 -30.23
C LEU A 499 24.55 -5.99 -28.90
N ILE A 500 25.83 -6.38 -28.98
CA ILE A 500 26.69 -6.48 -27.79
C ILE A 500 27.01 -5.05 -27.33
N LEU A 501 26.31 -4.57 -26.31
CA LEU A 501 26.72 -3.37 -25.57
C LEU A 501 27.66 -3.82 -24.45
N ASP A 502 28.95 -3.92 -24.79
CA ASP A 502 29.99 -4.17 -23.80
C ASP A 502 30.04 -2.99 -22.82
N HIS A 503 29.63 -3.24 -21.58
CA HIS A 503 30.15 -2.49 -20.46
C HIS A 503 30.59 -3.48 -19.38
N ASN A 504 31.90 -3.79 -19.38
CA ASN A 504 32.63 -4.37 -18.25
C ASN A 504 32.31 -3.58 -16.97
N THR A 505 31.30 -4.05 -16.23
CA THR A 505 31.00 -3.62 -14.87
C THR A 505 31.59 -4.66 -13.93
N ALA A 506 32.06 -4.25 -12.75
CA ALA A 506 32.34 -5.21 -11.69
C ALA A 506 31.12 -5.29 -10.79
N THR A 507 30.82 -6.47 -10.26
CA THR A 507 29.93 -6.57 -9.11
C THR A 507 30.55 -5.83 -7.93
N ASP A 508 29.72 -5.24 -7.08
CA ASP A 508 30.17 -4.63 -5.84
C ASP A 508 30.52 -5.69 -4.78
N ALA A 509 30.75 -5.23 -3.55
CA ALA A 509 31.07 -6.10 -2.43
C ALA A 509 29.93 -7.05 -2.03
N ASP A 510 28.69 -6.72 -2.43
CA ASP A 510 27.49 -7.51 -2.14
C ASP A 510 27.10 -8.41 -3.34
N GLY A 511 27.92 -8.43 -4.40
CA GLY A 511 27.64 -9.24 -5.58
C GLY A 511 26.57 -8.63 -6.49
N ILE A 512 26.35 -7.31 -6.41
CA ILE A 512 25.35 -6.59 -7.20
C ILE A 512 26.04 -5.83 -8.34
N ALA A 513 25.44 -5.82 -9.52
CA ALA A 513 25.83 -4.93 -10.62
C ALA A 513 24.60 -4.28 -11.23
N THR A 514 24.78 -3.16 -11.92
CA THR A 514 23.70 -2.44 -12.61
C THR A 514 24.16 -2.00 -13.99
N PHE A 515 23.30 -2.20 -14.97
CA PHE A 515 23.47 -1.76 -16.34
C PHE A 515 22.36 -0.77 -16.69
N HIS A 516 22.75 0.48 -16.96
CA HIS A 516 21.83 1.54 -17.39
C HIS A 516 21.51 1.42 -18.88
N LEU A 517 20.23 1.42 -19.21
CA LEU A 517 19.75 1.38 -20.59
C LEU A 517 18.63 2.42 -20.78
N PRO A 518 18.94 3.73 -20.78
CA PRO A 518 17.93 4.75 -21.01
C PRO A 518 17.23 4.52 -22.36
N ILE A 519 15.91 4.40 -22.34
CA ILE A 519 15.11 4.15 -23.54
C ILE A 519 14.79 5.49 -24.21
N PRO A 520 15.21 5.74 -25.46
CA PRO A 520 14.97 7.02 -26.11
C PRO A 520 13.46 7.33 -26.27
N PRO A 521 13.04 8.61 -26.24
CA PRO A 521 11.65 9.02 -26.43
C PRO A 521 11.23 8.93 -27.90
N ASN A 522 11.21 7.71 -28.44
CA ASN A 522 10.84 7.42 -29.82
C ASN A 522 9.80 6.29 -29.84
N ALA A 523 8.60 6.61 -30.33
CA ALA A 523 7.48 5.67 -30.43
C ALA A 523 7.79 4.43 -31.28
N LEU A 524 8.83 4.44 -32.12
CA LEU A 524 9.28 3.25 -32.86
C LEU A 524 9.77 2.11 -31.95
N PHE A 525 10.17 2.41 -30.71
CA PHE A 525 10.57 1.39 -29.75
C PHE A 525 9.37 0.67 -29.10
N SER A 526 8.18 1.27 -29.10
CA SER A 526 6.99 0.67 -28.51
C SER A 526 6.62 -0.65 -29.22
N GLY A 527 6.36 -1.68 -28.43
CA GLY A 527 6.16 -3.07 -28.84
C GLY A 527 7.42 -3.82 -29.25
N MET A 528 8.62 -3.20 -29.23
CA MET A 528 9.86 -3.93 -29.49
C MET A 528 10.25 -4.79 -28.30
N LYS A 529 10.77 -5.98 -28.58
CA LYS A 529 11.34 -6.88 -27.58
C LYS A 529 12.85 -6.96 -27.70
N PHE A 530 13.53 -7.00 -26.56
CA PHE A 530 14.94 -7.36 -26.48
C PHE A 530 15.16 -8.37 -25.37
N TYR A 531 16.27 -9.08 -25.46
CA TYR A 531 16.66 -10.16 -24.57
C TYR A 531 17.94 -9.74 -23.87
N ALA A 532 17.96 -9.83 -22.55
CA ALA A 532 19.07 -9.42 -21.70
C ALA A 532 19.58 -10.60 -20.88
N GLN A 533 20.89 -10.72 -20.68
CA GLN A 533 21.47 -11.74 -19.80
C GLN A 533 22.82 -11.28 -19.24
N TRP A 534 23.05 -11.51 -17.95
CA TRP A 534 24.33 -11.26 -17.31
C TRP A 534 25.26 -12.47 -17.40
N PHE A 535 26.53 -12.21 -17.67
CA PHE A 535 27.63 -13.16 -17.61
C PHE A 535 28.67 -12.67 -16.61
N ILE A 536 29.14 -13.56 -15.75
CA ILE A 536 29.96 -13.26 -14.59
C ILE A 536 31.25 -14.07 -14.65
N GLU A 537 32.39 -13.40 -14.48
CA GLU A 537 33.69 -14.04 -14.35
C GLU A 537 33.80 -14.82 -13.04
N ASP A 538 34.23 -16.06 -13.17
CA ASP A 538 34.47 -16.97 -12.06
C ASP A 538 35.67 -17.88 -12.34
N ALA A 539 36.80 -17.58 -11.71
CA ALA A 539 38.00 -18.39 -11.83
C ALA A 539 37.83 -19.86 -11.37
N ALA A 540 36.79 -20.17 -10.58
CA ALA A 540 36.47 -21.51 -10.12
C ALA A 540 35.53 -22.29 -11.08
N ALA A 541 34.85 -21.62 -12.01
CA ALA A 541 33.97 -22.25 -13.00
C ALA A 541 34.76 -22.92 -14.14
N LEU A 542 35.41 -24.06 -13.84
CA LEU A 542 36.33 -24.74 -14.75
C LEU A 542 35.66 -25.34 -16.01
N ALA A 543 34.36 -25.66 -15.96
CA ALA A 543 33.65 -26.34 -17.05
C ALA A 543 33.29 -25.41 -18.22
N THR A 544 33.22 -24.10 -17.99
CA THR A 544 32.72 -23.08 -18.93
C THR A 544 33.79 -22.06 -19.32
N GLY A 545 35.05 -22.31 -18.98
CA GLY A 545 36.15 -21.38 -19.27
C GLY A 545 36.30 -20.24 -18.26
N GLY A 546 35.69 -20.38 -17.07
CA GLY A 546 35.79 -19.42 -15.98
C GLY A 546 34.70 -18.34 -16.00
N ILE A 547 33.53 -18.63 -16.57
CA ILE A 547 32.38 -17.72 -16.66
C ILE A 547 31.09 -18.50 -16.41
N TYR A 548 30.16 -17.92 -15.67
CA TYR A 548 28.79 -18.42 -15.55
C TYR A 548 27.82 -17.29 -15.89
N GLY A 549 26.53 -17.59 -16.02
CA GLY A 549 25.53 -16.64 -16.50
C GLY A 549 24.18 -16.85 -15.82
N THR A 550 23.46 -15.76 -15.64
CA THR A 550 22.12 -15.76 -15.05
C THR A 550 21.13 -16.45 -15.98
N ARG A 551 19.90 -16.68 -15.51
CA ARG A 551 18.78 -16.77 -16.46
C ARG A 551 18.61 -15.40 -17.12
N GLY A 552 18.34 -15.35 -18.41
CA GLY A 552 18.09 -14.10 -19.11
C GLY A 552 16.66 -13.58 -18.89
N LEU A 553 16.41 -12.38 -19.40
CA LEU A 553 15.13 -11.68 -19.35
C LEU A 553 14.74 -11.25 -20.77
N GLU A 554 13.57 -11.67 -21.24
CA GLU A 554 12.89 -10.99 -22.35
C GLU A 554 12.24 -9.73 -21.79
N VAL A 555 12.49 -8.58 -22.41
CA VAL A 555 11.94 -7.28 -22.05
C VAL A 555 11.18 -6.71 -23.23
N GLU A 556 9.93 -6.32 -23.01
CA GLU A 556 9.11 -5.60 -24.00
C GLU A 556 9.09 -4.10 -23.65
N ILE A 557 9.43 -3.26 -24.63
CA ILE A 557 9.32 -1.82 -24.53
C ILE A 557 7.87 -1.44 -24.84
N LEU A 558 7.21 -0.75 -23.92
CA LEU A 558 5.79 -0.39 -24.01
C LEU A 558 5.44 0.58 -25.12
#